data_AF-A0A2G6NP57-F1
#
_entry.id   AF-A0A2G6NP57-F1
#
_cell.length_a   1.000
_cell.length_b   1.000
_cell.length_c   1.000
_cell.angle_alpha   90.00
_cell.angle_beta   90.00
_cell.angle_gamma   90.00
#
_symmetry.space_group_name_H-M   'P 1'
#
loop_
_entity.id
_entity.type
_entity.pdbx_description
1 polymer ?
#
loop_
_entity_poly.entity_id
_entity_poly.type
_entity_poly.pdbx_seq_one_letter_code
_entity_poly.pdbx_strand_id
1 'polypeptide(L)'
;MSRERVYSHQHQHRHVYYHAHHHSHDTRLQTLFTEGRRDWFALSFMAVLIGVALFARLPQGLDSGLLVSAALIGIFPAAKNALFAAIYGRKPSVELFIVLGLLSLLFVGYFVVAAFSALFVLAGSFVHLDFSWRR
;
A
#
# COMPACT_ATOMS: atom_id res chain seq x y z
N MET A 1 50.47 10.28 -68.19
CA MET A 1 49.09 9.81 -68.43
C MET A 1 48.26 10.09 -67.18
N SER A 2 47.40 11.09 -67.27
CA SER A 2 46.38 11.45 -66.27
C SER A 2 45.23 10.44 -66.29
N ARG A 3 44.69 10.07 -65.12
CA ARG A 3 43.31 9.57 -65.01
C ARG A 3 42.60 10.19 -63.82
N GLU A 4 41.41 10.68 -64.15
CA GLU A 4 40.45 11.38 -63.31
C GLU A 4 39.76 10.48 -62.28
N ARG A 5 39.17 11.21 -61.32
CA ARG A 5 38.41 10.82 -60.12
C ARG A 5 37.24 9.86 -60.39
N VAL A 6 36.92 9.05 -59.37
CA VAL A 6 35.52 8.79 -58.98
C VAL A 6 35.44 8.76 -57.46
N TYR A 7 34.70 9.72 -56.90
CA TYR A 7 34.20 9.66 -55.53
C TYR A 7 32.93 8.79 -55.54
N SER A 8 32.88 7.75 -54.71
CA SER A 8 31.64 7.06 -54.39
C SER A 8 31.27 7.36 -52.94
N HIS A 9 30.17 8.10 -52.78
CA HIS A 9 29.45 8.22 -51.53
C HIS A 9 28.86 6.86 -51.19
N GLN A 10 29.19 6.29 -50.01
CA GLN A 10 28.49 5.12 -49.50
C GLN A 10 27.73 5.45 -48.21
N HIS A 11 26.45 5.10 -48.27
CA HIS A 11 25.36 5.55 -47.44
C HIS A 11 25.40 5.00 -46.01
N GLN A 12 25.06 5.89 -45.07
CA GLN A 12 24.21 5.65 -43.90
C GLN A 12 24.22 4.23 -43.31
N HIS A 13 25.05 4.02 -42.29
CA HIS A 13 24.70 3.04 -41.26
C HIS A 13 23.58 3.65 -40.41
N ARG A 14 22.36 3.27 -40.78
CA ARG A 14 21.11 3.39 -40.03
C ARG A 14 21.37 2.97 -38.59
N HIS A 15 21.46 3.94 -37.67
CA HIS A 15 21.36 3.65 -36.25
C HIS A 15 19.97 3.05 -36.03
N VAL A 16 19.94 1.73 -35.86
CA VAL A 16 18.79 1.04 -35.28
C VAL A 16 18.74 1.52 -33.83
N TYR A 17 18.02 2.61 -33.62
CA TYR A 17 17.53 2.95 -32.30
C TYR A 17 16.64 1.79 -31.88
N TYR A 18 17.18 0.90 -31.06
CA TYR A 18 16.36 0.06 -30.21
C TYR A 18 15.58 1.01 -29.31
N HIS A 19 14.36 1.33 -29.73
CA HIS A 19 13.35 1.85 -28.82
C HIS A 19 13.07 0.74 -27.81
N ALA A 20 13.88 0.72 -26.75
CA ALA A 20 13.50 0.05 -25.53
C ALA A 20 12.22 0.76 -25.06
N HIS A 21 11.08 0.18 -25.41
CA HIS A 21 9.82 0.47 -24.75
C HIS A 21 9.99 -0.02 -23.32
N HIS A 22 10.61 0.83 -22.48
CA HIS A 22 10.45 0.78 -21.05
C HIS A 22 8.98 1.05 -20.78
N HIS A 23 8.19 -0.02 -20.82
CA HIS A 23 6.91 -0.05 -20.16
C HIS A 23 7.20 0.10 -18.66
N SER A 24 7.23 1.35 -18.22
CA SER A 24 7.10 1.72 -16.81
C SER A 24 5.69 1.34 -16.36
N HIS A 25 5.47 0.05 -16.16
CA HIS A 25 4.30 -0.43 -15.45
C HIS A 25 4.40 0.04 -13.99
N ASP A 26 3.41 0.83 -13.58
CA ASP A 26 2.88 0.87 -12.22
C ASP A 26 3.63 1.59 -11.09
N THR A 27 4.29 2.71 -11.35
CA THR A 27 4.69 3.63 -10.23
C THR A 27 3.59 4.63 -9.82
N ARG A 28 2.54 4.82 -10.62
CA ARG A 28 1.48 5.80 -10.32
C ARG A 28 0.50 5.39 -9.22
N LEU A 29 0.35 4.09 -8.94
CA LEU A 29 -0.52 3.62 -7.85
C LEU A 29 0.21 3.60 -6.50
N GLN A 30 1.53 3.45 -6.49
CA GLN A 30 2.34 3.48 -5.27
C GLN A 30 2.47 4.90 -4.69
N THR A 31 2.61 5.92 -5.53
CA THR A 31 2.76 7.32 -5.09
C THR A 31 1.50 7.94 -4.49
N LEU A 32 0.30 7.41 -4.80
CA LEU A 32 -0.95 7.94 -4.25
C LEU A 32 -1.06 7.75 -2.73
N PHE A 33 -0.23 6.89 -2.13
CA PHE A 33 -0.32 6.59 -0.70
C PHE A 33 0.98 6.75 0.09
N THR A 34 2.10 7.14 -0.51
CA THR A 34 3.37 7.39 0.21
C THR A 34 3.48 8.81 0.78
N GLU A 35 2.37 9.48 1.07
CA GLU A 35 2.40 10.73 1.83
C GLU A 35 2.29 10.39 3.30
N GLY A 36 3.42 10.28 3.99
CA GLY A 36 3.47 9.97 5.43
C GLY A 36 2.51 10.83 6.27
N ARG A 37 2.14 12.02 5.80
CA ARG A 37 1.13 12.90 6.45
C ARG A 37 -0.26 12.26 6.56
N ARG A 38 -0.78 11.63 5.50
CA ARG A 38 -2.12 10.99 5.54
C ARG A 38 -2.13 9.80 6.48
N ASP A 39 -1.00 9.12 6.53
CA ASP A 39 -0.81 7.91 7.30
C ASP A 39 -0.66 8.22 8.80
N TRP A 40 0.09 9.28 9.16
CA TRP A 40 0.09 9.86 10.52
C TRP A 40 -1.27 10.39 10.95
N PHE A 41 -2.05 10.96 10.02
CA PHE A 41 -3.42 11.36 10.28
C PHE A 41 -4.29 10.15 10.63
N ALA A 42 -4.22 9.06 9.85
CA ALA A 42 -4.98 7.84 10.13
C ALA A 42 -4.63 7.24 11.50
N LEU A 43 -3.34 7.16 11.83
CA LEU A 43 -2.87 6.65 13.12
C LEU A 43 -3.33 7.53 14.29
N SER A 44 -3.19 8.85 14.18
CA SER A 44 -3.64 9.79 15.20
C SER A 44 -5.15 9.74 15.38
N PHE A 45 -5.89 9.69 14.27
CA PHE A 45 -7.34 9.62 14.28
C PHE A 45 -7.84 8.31 14.92
N MET A 46 -7.24 7.17 14.57
CA MET A 46 -7.53 5.89 15.23
C MET A 46 -7.26 5.93 16.75
N ALA A 47 -6.11 6.50 17.16
CA ALA A 47 -5.79 6.64 18.57
C ALA A 47 -6.82 7.48 19.32
N VAL A 48 -7.31 8.57 18.72
CA VAL A 48 -8.40 9.38 19.27
C VAL A 48 -9.70 8.59 19.35
N LEU A 49 -10.09 7.87 18.30
CA LEU A 49 -11.32 7.06 18.31
C LEU A 49 -11.29 5.99 19.40
N ILE A 50 -10.17 5.27 19.55
CA ILE A 50 -9.98 4.27 20.59
C ILE A 50 -10.01 4.93 21.97
N GLY A 51 -9.32 6.07 22.15
CA GLY A 51 -9.35 6.83 23.40
C GLY A 51 -10.76 7.28 23.77
N VAL A 52 -11.51 7.84 22.83
CA VAL A 52 -12.91 8.24 23.05
C VAL A 52 -13.77 7.03 23.39
N ALA A 53 -13.63 5.91 22.68
CA ALA A 53 -14.40 4.70 22.96
C ALA A 53 -14.12 4.12 24.37
N LEU A 54 -12.90 4.25 24.89
CA LEU A 54 -12.52 3.72 26.20
C LEU A 54 -12.82 4.66 27.37
N PHE A 55 -12.69 5.97 27.17
CA PHE A 55 -12.74 6.96 28.26
C PHE A 55 -14.01 7.81 28.25
N ALA A 56 -14.70 7.94 27.12
CA ALA A 56 -15.95 8.71 27.06
C ALA A 56 -17.14 7.86 27.47
N ARG A 57 -18.07 8.47 28.21
CA ARG A 57 -19.33 7.84 28.59
C ARG A 57 -20.31 7.95 27.43
N LEU A 58 -20.21 7.02 26.48
CA LEU A 58 -21.05 6.97 25.29
C LEU A 58 -22.34 6.19 25.54
N PRO A 59 -23.41 6.48 24.77
CA PRO A 59 -24.59 5.63 24.73
C PRO A 59 -24.22 4.19 24.33
N GLN A 60 -25.00 3.21 24.79
CA GLN A 60 -24.71 1.79 24.54
C GLN A 60 -24.58 1.49 23.03
N GLY A 61 -23.50 0.83 22.64
CA GLY A 61 -23.22 0.39 21.27
C GLY A 61 -22.44 1.39 20.41
N LEU A 62 -22.40 2.68 20.77
CA LEU A 62 -21.60 3.68 20.07
C LEU A 62 -20.09 3.46 20.28
N ASP A 63 -19.70 3.00 21.46
CA ASP A 63 -18.35 2.58 21.80
C ASP A 63 -17.85 1.48 20.85
N SER A 64 -18.68 0.45 20.65
CA SER A 64 -18.38 -0.67 19.75
C SER A 64 -18.28 -0.20 18.30
N GLY A 65 -19.18 0.69 17.86
CA GLY A 65 -19.12 1.29 16.52
C GLY A 65 -17.84 2.09 16.28
N LEU A 66 -17.36 2.84 17.27
CA LEU A 66 -16.10 3.59 17.17
C LEU A 66 -14.88 2.66 17.08
N LEU A 67 -14.86 1.59 17.87
CA LEU A 67 -13.78 0.59 17.83
C LEU A 67 -13.75 -0.16 16.49
N VAL A 68 -14.92 -0.55 15.97
CA VAL A 68 -15.03 -1.17 14.63
C VAL A 68 -14.52 -0.19 13.58
N SER A 69 -14.95 1.08 13.64
CA SER A 69 -14.50 2.12 12.69
C SER A 69 -12.98 2.31 12.74
N ALA A 70 -12.40 2.39 13.94
CA ALA A 70 -10.96 2.49 14.12
C ALA A 70 -10.23 1.26 13.53
N ALA A 71 -10.70 0.05 13.83
CA ALA A 71 -10.13 -1.18 13.29
C ALA A 71 -10.17 -1.21 11.75
N LEU A 72 -11.31 -0.84 11.14
CA LEU A 72 -11.45 -0.81 9.68
C LEU A 72 -10.50 0.19 9.01
N ILE A 73 -10.27 1.36 9.63
CA ILE A 73 -9.30 2.34 9.13
C ILE A 73 -7.89 1.73 9.11
N GLY A 74 -7.51 1.00 10.16
CA GLY A 74 -6.20 0.34 10.23
C GLY A 74 -6.05 -0.88 9.32
N ILE A 75 -7.14 -1.62 9.11
CA ILE A 75 -7.17 -2.79 8.21
C ILE A 75 -7.09 -2.36 6.74
N PHE A 76 -7.67 -1.21 6.38
CA PHE A 76 -7.85 -0.79 5.00
C PHE A 76 -6.57 -0.82 4.14
N PRO A 77 -5.41 -0.28 4.56
CA PRO A 77 -4.18 -0.33 3.76
C PRO A 77 -3.71 -1.76 3.50
N ALA A 78 -3.70 -2.61 4.53
CA ALA A 78 -3.28 -4.01 4.42
C ALA A 78 -4.25 -4.82 3.54
N ALA A 79 -5.55 -4.61 3.69
CA ALA A 79 -6.58 -5.28 2.89
C ALA A 79 -6.50 -4.88 1.42
N LYS A 80 -6.31 -3.59 1.13
CA LYS A 80 -6.11 -3.07 -0.23
C LYS A 80 -4.89 -3.74 -0.88
N ASN A 81 -3.77 -3.79 -0.18
CA ASN A 81 -2.55 -4.45 -0.67
C ASN A 81 -2.75 -5.93 -0.97
N ALA A 82 -3.32 -6.65 -0.01
CA ALA A 82 -3.58 -8.08 -0.14
C ALA A 82 -4.51 -8.37 -1.33
N LEU A 83 -5.54 -7.54 -1.52
CA LEU A 83 -6.48 -7.65 -2.64
C LEU A 83 -5.78 -7.42 -3.99
N PHE A 84 -4.98 -6.37 -4.12
CA PHE A 84 -4.21 -6.14 -5.35
C PHE A 84 -3.24 -7.30 -5.61
N ALA A 85 -2.50 -7.76 -4.60
CA ALA A 85 -1.59 -8.90 -4.74
C ALA A 85 -2.32 -10.16 -5.24
N ALA A 86 -3.53 -10.43 -4.73
CA ALA A 86 -4.35 -11.55 -5.16
C ALA A 86 -4.84 -11.40 -6.61
N ILE A 87 -5.31 -10.21 -7.00
CA ILE A 87 -5.79 -9.94 -8.37
C ILE A 87 -4.67 -10.10 -9.40
N TYR A 88 -3.44 -9.67 -9.07
CA TYR A 88 -2.28 -9.80 -9.95
C TYR A 88 -1.62 -11.19 -9.91
N GLY A 89 -2.30 -12.21 -9.36
CA GLY A 89 -1.85 -13.61 -9.39
C GLY A 89 -0.58 -13.88 -8.57
N ARG A 90 -0.28 -13.06 -7.56
CA ARG A 90 0.86 -13.30 -6.66
C ARG A 90 0.49 -14.30 -5.56
N LYS A 91 1.52 -14.98 -5.04
CA LYS A 91 1.39 -15.87 -3.86
C LYS A 91 0.73 -15.12 -2.69
N PRO A 92 -0.06 -15.79 -1.84
CA PRO A 92 -0.70 -15.16 -0.68
C PRO A 92 0.35 -14.49 0.21
N SER A 93 0.16 -13.20 0.48
CA SER A 93 1.05 -12.42 1.35
C SER A 93 0.68 -12.60 2.82
N VAL A 94 1.65 -12.39 3.72
CA VAL A 94 1.42 -12.39 5.17
C VAL A 94 0.33 -11.37 5.57
N GLU A 95 0.23 -10.27 4.83
CA GLU A 95 -0.78 -9.22 5.01
C GLU A 95 -2.20 -9.78 4.90
N LEU A 96 -2.44 -10.72 3.97
CA LEU A 96 -3.75 -11.35 3.80
C LEU A 96 -4.16 -12.10 5.07
N PHE A 97 -3.23 -12.83 5.69
CA PHE A 97 -3.50 -13.55 6.94
C PHE A 97 -3.74 -12.58 8.11
N ILE A 98 -3.00 -11.48 8.19
CA ILE A 98 -3.21 -10.44 9.20
C ILE A 98 -4.61 -9.83 9.04
N VAL A 99 -5.00 -9.46 7.82
CA VAL A 99 -6.31 -8.90 7.52
C VAL A 99 -7.42 -9.88 7.88
N LEU A 100 -7.29 -11.14 7.49
CA LEU A 100 -8.26 -12.18 7.84
C LEU A 100 -8.38 -12.37 9.36
N GLY A 101 -7.26 -12.42 10.08
CA GLY A 101 -7.26 -12.53 11.54
C GLY A 101 -7.93 -11.35 12.23
N LEU A 102 -7.64 -10.13 11.77
CA LEU A 102 -8.29 -8.91 12.30
C LEU A 102 -9.80 -8.89 12.01
N LEU A 103 -10.22 -9.30 10.81
CA LEU A 103 -11.62 -9.43 10.47
C LEU A 103 -12.32 -10.49 11.34
N SER A 104 -11.69 -11.65 11.55
CA SER A 104 -12.22 -12.68 12.45
C SER A 104 -12.42 -12.17 13.88
N LEU A 105 -11.48 -11.38 14.42
CA LEU A 105 -11.64 -10.75 15.73
C LEU A 105 -12.86 -9.80 15.77
N LEU A 106 -13.07 -9.02 14.72
CA LEU A 106 -14.24 -8.15 14.61
C LEU A 106 -15.55 -8.95 14.55
N PHE A 107 -15.61 -10.04 13.79
CA PHE A 107 -16.81 -10.88 13.69
C PHE A 107 -17.18 -11.57 15.01
N VAL A 108 -16.18 -11.95 15.82
CA VAL A 108 -16.42 -12.59 17.14
C VAL A 108 -16.74 -11.55 18.23
N GLY A 109 -16.58 -10.25 17.96
CA GLY A 109 -16.89 -9.18 18.89
C GLY A 109 -15.71 -8.71 19.75
N TYR A 110 -14.48 -9.13 19.44
CA TYR A 110 -13.25 -8.67 20.10
C TYR A 110 -12.81 -7.30 19.57
N PHE A 111 -13.68 -6.30 19.63
CA PHE A 111 -13.49 -4.99 18.99
C PHE A 111 -12.27 -4.22 19.54
N VAL A 112 -12.08 -4.21 20.86
CA VAL A 112 -10.94 -3.53 21.49
C VAL A 112 -9.62 -4.14 21.03
N VAL A 113 -9.52 -5.47 21.06
CA VAL A 113 -8.31 -6.21 20.64
C VAL A 113 -8.03 -5.98 19.16
N ALA A 114 -9.06 -6.03 18.31
CA ALA A 114 -8.94 -5.78 16.88
C ALA A 114 -8.46 -4.35 16.60
N ALA A 115 -9.03 -3.35 17.27
CA ALA A 115 -8.68 -1.95 17.07
C ALA A 115 -7.24 -1.64 17.49
N PHE A 116 -6.78 -2.13 18.65
CA PHE A 116 -5.39 -1.98 19.06
C PHE A 116 -4.43 -2.74 18.16
N SER A 117 -4.76 -3.97 17.77
CA SER A 117 -3.92 -4.75 16.86
C SER A 117 -3.79 -4.06 15.51
N ALA A 118 -4.88 -3.52 14.95
CA ALA A 118 -4.86 -2.74 13.72
C ALA A 118 -4.02 -1.45 13.88
N LEU A 119 -4.12 -0.76 15.02
CA LEU A 119 -3.29 0.40 15.33
C LEU A 119 -1.80 0.04 15.35
N PHE A 120 -1.42 -1.07 15.99
CA PHE A 120 -0.03 -1.52 16.04
C PHE A 120 0.49 -2.02 14.69
N VAL A 121 -0.32 -2.71 13.90
CA VAL A 121 0.03 -3.11 12.54
C VAL A 121 0.29 -1.87 11.68
N LEU A 122 -0.60 -0.88 11.75
CA LEU A 122 -0.44 0.37 11.04
C LEU A 122 0.80 1.14 11.53
N ALA A 123 1.02 1.23 12.85
CA ALA A 123 2.21 1.86 13.43
C ALA A 123 3.51 1.16 13.03
N GLY A 124 3.54 -0.18 13.09
CA GLY A 124 4.70 -0.99 12.73
C GLY A 124 5.10 -0.82 11.28
N SER A 125 4.11 -0.61 10.39
CA SER A 125 4.34 -0.25 8.99
C SER A 125 5.12 1.06 8.81
N PHE A 126 5.17 1.96 9.80
CA PHE A 126 5.85 3.26 9.72
C PHE A 126 7.25 3.28 10.35
N VAL A 127 7.53 2.43 11.35
CA VAL A 127 8.78 2.46 12.15
C VAL A 127 9.98 1.83 11.41
N HIS A 128 9.97 1.76 10.08
CA HIS A 128 11.01 1.05 9.29
C HIS A 128 11.17 -0.44 9.66
N LEU A 129 10.11 -1.07 10.18
CA LEU A 129 10.00 -2.51 10.01
C LEU A 129 9.67 -2.72 8.54
N ASP A 130 10.64 -3.20 7.76
CA ASP A 130 10.54 -3.53 6.33
C ASP A 130 9.44 -4.59 6.06
N PHE A 131 8.17 -4.26 6.28
CA PHE A 131 7.04 -4.98 5.71
C PHE A 131 6.93 -4.56 4.25
N SER A 132 7.95 -4.91 3.45
CA SER A 132 8.15 -4.59 2.03
C SER A 132 6.98 -3.89 1.30
N TRP A 133 6.83 -2.58 1.51
CA TRP A 133 6.00 -1.71 0.67
C TRP A 133 6.74 -1.28 -0.61
N ARG A 134 7.96 -1.79 -0.80
CA ARG A 134 8.75 -1.69 -2.02
C ARG A 134 8.68 -3.00 -2.79
N ARG A 135 8.01 -2.99 -3.92
CA ARG A 135 8.43 -3.75 -5.11
C ARG A 135 8.37 -2.82 -6.30
#